data_AF-A0AAD5HLE4-F1
#
_entry.id   AF-A0AAD5HLE4-F1
#
_cell.length_a   1.000
_cell.length_b   1.000
_cell.length_c   1.000
_cell.angle_alpha   90.00
_cell.angle_beta   90.00
_cell.angle_gamma   90.00
#
_symmetry.space_group_name_H-M   'P 1'
#
loop_
_entity.id
_entity.type
_entity.pdbx_description
1 polymer ?
#
loop_
_entity_poly.entity_id
_entity_poly.type
_entity_poly.pdbx_seq_one_letter_code
_entity_poly.pdbx_strand_id
1 'polypeptide(L)'
;MARFSTILLAALSACRVQAALDIIPGATWTATNTGEHVQAHGHGLIEVDGTYYMIGEDKTDGTYFQNVNCYSSKNLVEWKYEGALLSRTTEAGDLGPERIVERPKVIYNDKTRKYVLYLHIDSKDYKDARVGVATGDSVCGKYSYRGSFRPLGRQSRDMGLFKDDDGSAYLMTEDREYGTRIMALSEDYLNVTKITFEWQYFAESPAMLKKNGYYFIFGSHLTGWNPNDNVYSYAKSLSGPWSEWTEFAPVGSNTFRSQVSYIQPLGTDNAIYIGDRWVSSNLAASTYIWLPLTVSGTKVTLEWHDSWAPDVAKGTWSERSGETSLEGESATLSNDAVVISCSECSGGKAAGYIGGNKGGTVTFKDVKSPGGRDTITVKFRNGDTASRHANVTVNGQSQRVAFLSTRHHSTEAGSSSLHCNLKQGSNTIVFSDEEGWGPDVDRLLVPTE
;
A
#
# COMPACT_ATOMS: atom_id res chain seq x y z
N MET A 1 -11.21 -68.40 -19.65
CA MET A 1 -11.33 -66.93 -19.84
C MET A 1 -11.17 -66.26 -18.48
N ALA A 2 -9.99 -65.70 -18.21
CA ALA A 2 -9.73 -64.98 -16.96
C ALA A 2 -10.30 -63.56 -17.07
N ARG A 3 -11.21 -63.19 -16.16
CA ARG A 3 -11.69 -61.82 -16.01
C ARG A 3 -10.72 -61.05 -15.13
N PHE A 4 -10.03 -60.06 -15.70
CA PHE A 4 -9.32 -59.05 -14.94
C PHE A 4 -10.30 -57.93 -14.58
N SER A 5 -10.55 -57.74 -13.27
CA SER A 5 -11.22 -56.55 -12.74
C SER A 5 -10.19 -55.45 -12.54
N THR A 6 -10.29 -54.38 -13.31
CA THR A 6 -9.47 -53.17 -13.13
C THR A 6 -10.10 -52.31 -12.04
N ILE A 7 -9.43 -52.22 -10.88
CA ILE A 7 -9.79 -51.29 -9.81
C ILE A 7 -9.26 -49.90 -10.22
N LEU A 8 -10.16 -48.96 -10.46
CA LEU A 8 -9.83 -47.56 -10.71
C LEU A 8 -9.56 -46.89 -9.35
N LEU A 9 -8.29 -46.66 -9.02
CA LEU A 9 -7.92 -45.85 -7.85
C LEU A 9 -8.14 -44.37 -8.20
N ALA A 10 -9.20 -43.78 -7.67
CA ALA A 10 -9.37 -42.33 -7.71
C ALA A 10 -8.34 -41.71 -6.76
N ALA A 11 -7.28 -41.12 -7.32
CA ALA A 11 -6.36 -40.30 -6.55
C ALA A 11 -7.10 -39.02 -6.13
N LEU A 12 -7.53 -38.95 -4.86
CA LEU A 12 -7.85 -37.67 -4.24
C LEU A 12 -6.56 -36.85 -4.19
N SER A 13 -6.39 -35.91 -5.12
CA SER A 13 -5.46 -34.80 -4.93
C SER A 13 -5.97 -34.01 -3.73
N ALA A 14 -5.38 -34.25 -2.56
CA ALA A 14 -5.51 -33.33 -1.45
C ALA A 14 -4.94 -31.99 -1.91
N CYS A 15 -5.81 -31.01 -2.12
CA CYS A 15 -5.41 -29.63 -2.32
C CYS A 15 -4.69 -29.23 -1.03
N ARG A 16 -3.36 -29.20 -1.05
CA ARG A 16 -2.60 -28.68 0.09
C ARG A 16 -2.83 -27.18 0.09
N VAL A 17 -3.50 -26.67 1.13
CA VAL A 17 -3.48 -25.24 1.43
C VAL A 17 -2.01 -24.88 1.67
N GLN A 18 -1.43 -24.15 0.73
CA GLN A 18 -0.04 -23.72 0.83
C GLN A 18 -0.03 -22.41 1.60
N ALA A 19 0.83 -22.32 2.62
CA ALA A 19 1.06 -21.07 3.35
C ALA A 19 1.32 -19.93 2.35
N ALA A 20 0.60 -18.84 2.52
CA ALA A 20 0.61 -17.71 1.60
C ALA A 20 0.80 -16.41 2.38
N LEU A 21 1.58 -15.50 1.81
CA LEU A 21 1.72 -14.17 2.39
C LEU A 21 0.65 -13.29 1.76
N ASP A 22 -0.35 -12.96 2.58
CA ASP A 22 -1.48 -12.16 2.14
C ASP A 22 -1.24 -10.66 2.34
N ILE A 23 -1.79 -9.90 1.39
CA ILE A 23 -2.10 -8.48 1.52
C ILE A 23 -3.43 -8.35 2.25
N ILE A 24 -3.44 -7.59 3.35
CA ILE A 24 -4.64 -7.23 4.10
C ILE A 24 -4.94 -5.74 3.84
N PRO A 25 -5.93 -5.39 2.99
CA PRO A 25 -6.19 -4.00 2.64
C PRO A 25 -6.61 -3.17 3.87
N GLY A 26 -5.94 -2.04 4.08
CA GLY A 26 -6.23 -1.13 5.20
C GLY A 26 -5.62 -1.56 6.53
N ALA A 27 -4.82 -2.62 6.56
CA ALA A 27 -4.07 -2.99 7.76
C ALA A 27 -2.84 -2.10 7.99
N THR A 28 -2.41 -2.03 9.25
CA THR A 28 -1.07 -1.58 9.60
C THR A 28 -0.06 -2.58 9.04
N TRP A 29 0.82 -2.12 8.16
CA TRP A 29 1.94 -2.89 7.63
C TRP A 29 3.21 -2.52 8.37
N THR A 30 3.82 -3.46 9.07
CA THR A 30 5.05 -3.21 9.83
C THR A 30 6.27 -3.57 9.00
N ALA A 31 7.21 -2.65 8.84
CA ALA A 31 8.45 -2.91 8.12
C ALA A 31 9.35 -3.88 8.90
N THR A 32 9.88 -4.88 8.21
CA THR A 32 10.48 -6.09 8.81
C THR A 32 11.75 -5.82 9.63
N ASN A 33 12.38 -4.65 9.44
CA ASN A 33 13.66 -4.28 10.07
C ASN A 33 13.56 -3.10 11.03
N THR A 34 12.40 -2.47 11.18
CA THR A 34 12.23 -1.30 12.06
C THR A 34 11.20 -1.52 13.16
N GLY A 35 10.23 -2.41 12.95
CA GLY A 35 9.08 -2.54 13.86
C GLY A 35 8.09 -1.37 13.74
N GLU A 36 8.27 -0.50 12.75
CA GLU A 36 7.43 0.67 12.49
C GLU A 36 6.49 0.45 11.31
N HIS A 37 5.37 1.18 11.29
CA HIS A 37 4.50 1.19 10.13
C HIS A 37 5.25 1.70 8.88
N VAL A 38 5.01 1.07 7.73
CA VAL A 38 5.44 1.60 6.42
C VAL A 38 4.86 3.00 6.24
N GLN A 39 5.71 3.99 6.03
CA GLN A 39 5.35 5.39 5.78
C GLN A 39 5.83 5.76 4.38
N ALA A 40 5.02 5.43 3.39
CA ALA A 40 5.24 5.67 1.97
C ALA A 40 3.89 5.91 1.28
N HIS A 41 3.18 6.97 1.64
CA HIS A 41 1.89 7.31 1.02
C HIS A 41 2.08 7.95 -0.35
N GLY A 42 1.06 7.99 -1.20
CA GLY A 42 1.19 8.60 -2.53
C GLY A 42 2.17 7.84 -3.45
N HIS A 43 2.53 6.60 -3.09
CA HIS A 43 3.73 5.96 -3.61
C HIS A 43 3.64 5.52 -5.07
N GLY A 44 4.81 5.42 -5.70
CA GLY A 44 5.01 4.59 -6.89
C GLY A 44 5.76 3.31 -6.54
N LEU A 45 5.70 2.34 -7.46
CA LEU A 45 6.58 1.18 -7.46
C LEU A 45 7.54 1.22 -8.65
N ILE A 46 8.73 0.66 -8.45
CA ILE A 46 9.66 0.28 -9.51
C ILE A 46 10.24 -1.09 -9.19
N GLU A 47 10.37 -1.94 -10.19
CA GLU A 47 10.96 -3.27 -10.07
C GLU A 47 12.35 -3.28 -10.73
N VAL A 48 13.34 -3.79 -10.02
CA VAL A 48 14.72 -4.00 -10.52
C VAL A 48 15.25 -5.34 -9.99
N ASP A 49 15.62 -6.22 -10.92
CA ASP A 49 16.24 -7.53 -10.65
C ASP A 49 15.47 -8.40 -9.64
N GLY A 50 14.15 -8.51 -9.84
CA GLY A 50 13.21 -9.22 -8.98
C GLY A 50 13.01 -8.56 -7.62
N THR A 51 13.30 -7.26 -7.48
CA THR A 51 13.07 -6.49 -6.26
C THR A 51 12.12 -5.35 -6.55
N TYR A 52 11.03 -5.29 -5.82
CA TYR A 52 10.09 -4.18 -5.86
C TYR A 52 10.51 -3.12 -4.86
N TYR A 53 10.46 -1.86 -5.27
CA TYR A 53 10.77 -0.72 -4.43
C TYR A 53 9.56 0.20 -4.33
N MET A 54 9.08 0.42 -3.11
CA MET A 54 8.01 1.36 -2.80
C MET A 54 8.60 2.68 -2.36
N ILE A 55 8.24 3.74 -3.08
CA ILE A 55 8.79 5.07 -2.87
C ILE A 55 7.64 6.03 -2.63
N GLY A 56 7.57 6.61 -1.44
CA GLY A 56 6.39 7.35 -0.99
C GLY A 56 6.69 8.41 0.06
N GLU A 57 5.64 9.12 0.44
CA GLU A 57 5.64 10.21 1.40
C GLU A 57 5.71 9.69 2.83
N ASP A 58 6.59 10.29 3.62
CA ASP A 58 6.58 10.14 5.08
C ASP A 58 5.57 11.10 5.70
N LYS A 59 4.53 10.56 6.36
CA LYS A 59 3.46 11.33 7.01
C LYS A 59 3.45 11.18 8.53
N THR A 60 4.56 10.69 9.11
CA THR A 60 4.69 10.48 10.56
C THR A 60 4.39 11.75 11.36
N ASP A 61 4.95 12.89 10.95
CA ASP A 61 4.71 14.23 11.52
C ASP A 61 3.75 15.10 10.67
N GLY A 62 2.71 14.49 10.11
CA GLY A 62 1.61 15.22 9.47
C GLY A 62 1.86 15.62 8.02
N THR A 63 1.31 16.77 7.59
CA THR A 63 1.16 17.11 6.16
C THR A 63 2.42 17.64 5.49
N TYR A 64 3.31 18.28 6.24
CA TYR A 64 4.46 18.96 5.65
C TYR A 64 5.57 17.96 5.34
N PHE A 65 6.36 18.29 4.33
CA PHE A 65 7.44 17.42 3.86
C PHE A 65 8.38 17.02 5.00
N GLN A 66 8.63 15.72 5.10
CA GLN A 66 9.60 15.12 6.01
C GLN A 66 10.66 14.38 5.21
N ASN A 67 10.22 13.32 4.53
CA ASN A 67 11.05 12.43 3.74
C ASN A 67 10.27 11.88 2.54
N VAL A 68 11.01 11.54 1.48
CA VAL A 68 10.59 10.56 0.47
C VAL A 68 11.24 9.24 0.86
N ASN A 69 10.48 8.33 1.46
CA ASN A 69 10.98 7.06 1.97
C ASN A 69 11.06 5.99 0.86
N CYS A 70 11.97 5.03 1.04
CA CYS A 70 12.09 3.84 0.20
C CYS A 70 11.94 2.58 1.04
N TYR A 71 11.17 1.62 0.51
CA TYR A 71 11.07 0.27 1.03
C TYR A 71 11.35 -0.72 -0.10
N SER A 72 11.93 -1.88 0.22
CA SER A 72 12.16 -2.97 -0.72
C SER A 72 11.38 -4.23 -0.34
N SER A 73 10.95 -4.98 -1.35
CA SER A 73 10.27 -6.27 -1.17
C SER A 73 10.60 -7.22 -2.31
N LYS A 74 10.59 -8.53 -2.02
CA LYS A 74 10.68 -9.59 -3.03
C LYS A 74 9.32 -10.17 -3.43
N ASN A 75 8.28 -9.90 -2.65
CA ASN A 75 6.98 -10.56 -2.76
C ASN A 75 5.79 -9.60 -2.71
N LEU A 76 6.03 -8.29 -2.65
CA LEU A 76 5.02 -7.23 -2.53
C LEU A 76 4.25 -7.19 -1.19
N VAL A 77 4.63 -8.03 -0.22
CA VAL A 77 3.94 -8.16 1.07
C VAL A 77 4.86 -7.74 2.21
N GLU A 78 6.06 -8.31 2.25
CA GLU A 78 7.05 -8.03 3.29
C GLU A 78 7.95 -6.89 2.85
N TRP A 79 7.87 -5.76 3.56
CA TRP A 79 8.59 -4.54 3.23
C TRP A 79 9.72 -4.27 4.20
N LYS A 80 10.93 -4.08 3.67
CA LYS A 80 12.10 -3.64 4.42
C LYS A 80 12.34 -2.16 4.17
N TYR A 81 12.51 -1.36 5.21
CA TYR A 81 12.90 0.04 5.06
C TYR A 81 14.35 0.16 4.62
N GLU A 82 14.61 0.88 3.51
CA GLU A 82 15.95 1.11 2.97
C GLU A 82 16.50 2.51 3.28
N GLY A 83 15.62 3.46 3.61
CA GLY A 83 16.00 4.85 3.90
C GLY A 83 15.29 5.87 3.02
N ALA A 84 15.47 7.15 3.35
CA ALA A 84 14.91 8.25 2.57
C ALA A 84 15.78 8.62 1.35
N LEU A 85 15.15 8.79 0.18
CA LEU A 85 15.77 9.30 -1.05
C LEU A 85 16.09 10.80 -0.93
N LEU A 86 15.13 11.55 -0.38
CA LEU A 86 15.18 12.98 -0.12
C LEU A 86 14.59 13.27 1.25
N SER A 87 15.09 14.30 1.91
CA SER A 87 14.65 14.73 3.23
C SER A 87 14.49 16.25 3.26
N ARG A 88 13.63 16.73 4.16
CA ARG A 88 13.42 18.16 4.41
C ARG A 88 14.73 18.86 4.74
N THR A 89 14.95 20.03 4.14
CA THR A 89 16.07 20.92 4.46
C THR A 89 15.73 21.87 5.61
N THR A 90 16.74 22.38 6.31
CA THR A 90 16.56 23.45 7.32
C THR A 90 16.26 24.80 6.67
N GLU A 91 16.87 25.05 5.51
CA GLU A 91 16.72 26.29 4.77
C GLU A 91 15.39 26.36 4.01
N ALA A 92 14.91 27.60 3.81
CA ALA A 92 13.77 27.87 2.96
C ALA A 92 14.05 27.45 1.49
N GLY A 93 12.99 27.09 0.78
CA GLY A 93 13.04 26.59 -0.59
C GLY A 93 12.00 25.50 -0.79
N ASP A 94 12.02 24.85 -1.96
CA ASP A 94 11.04 23.82 -2.32
C ASP A 94 10.96 22.66 -1.32
N LEU A 95 12.09 22.29 -0.72
CA LEU A 95 12.23 21.19 0.25
C LEU A 95 12.35 21.67 1.70
N GLY A 96 12.10 22.95 1.96
CA GLY A 96 12.23 23.55 3.29
C GLY A 96 11.07 23.25 4.24
N PRO A 97 11.03 23.92 5.40
CA PRO A 97 9.90 23.85 6.34
C PRO A 97 8.57 24.33 5.73
N GLU A 98 7.44 23.78 6.19
CA GLU A 98 6.08 24.10 5.75
C GLU A 98 5.82 23.95 4.23
N ARG A 99 6.55 23.05 3.58
CA ARG A 99 6.38 22.72 2.16
C ARG A 99 5.59 21.44 1.97
N ILE A 100 4.89 21.36 0.84
CA ILE A 100 4.18 20.17 0.39
C ILE A 100 5.04 19.50 -0.68
N VAL A 101 5.36 18.22 -0.47
CA VAL A 101 6.12 17.38 -1.40
C VAL A 101 5.41 16.04 -1.46
N GLU A 102 4.75 15.76 -2.59
CA GLU A 102 3.78 14.67 -2.70
C GLU A 102 4.02 13.82 -3.95
N ARG A 103 3.41 12.63 -3.93
CA ARG A 103 3.32 11.62 -4.98
C ARG A 103 4.64 11.30 -5.69
N PRO A 104 5.72 10.99 -4.96
CA PRO A 104 7.01 10.67 -5.58
C PRO A 104 6.87 9.50 -6.58
N LYS A 105 7.47 9.65 -7.75
CA LYS A 105 7.57 8.60 -8.78
C LYS A 105 8.98 8.54 -9.32
N VAL A 106 9.55 7.32 -9.40
CA VAL A 106 10.91 7.09 -9.91
C VAL A 106 10.87 6.23 -11.16
N ILE A 107 11.59 6.63 -12.19
CA ILE A 107 11.87 5.82 -13.38
C ILE A 107 13.37 5.81 -13.69
N TYR A 108 13.85 4.74 -14.32
CA TYR A 108 15.24 4.64 -14.77
C TYR A 108 15.40 5.19 -16.19
N ASN A 109 16.41 6.03 -16.41
CA ASN A 109 16.78 6.52 -17.73
C ASN A 109 17.98 5.74 -18.29
N ASP A 110 17.77 4.99 -19.38
CA ASP A 110 18.79 4.11 -19.96
C ASP A 110 19.97 4.89 -20.58
N LYS A 111 19.72 6.12 -21.06
CA LYS A 111 20.74 6.96 -21.71
C LYS A 111 21.69 7.58 -20.69
N THR A 112 21.15 8.18 -19.64
CA THR A 112 21.94 8.85 -18.60
C THR A 112 22.42 7.88 -17.52
N ARG A 113 21.82 6.69 -17.46
CA ARG A 113 22.03 5.66 -16.43
C ARG A 113 21.73 6.17 -15.02
N LYS A 114 20.75 7.06 -14.91
CA LYS A 114 20.29 7.63 -13.64
C LYS A 114 18.85 7.22 -13.38
N TYR A 115 18.52 7.11 -12.10
CA TYR A 115 17.14 7.13 -11.65
C TYR A 115 16.68 8.59 -11.56
N VAL A 116 15.49 8.87 -12.09
CA VAL A 116 14.89 10.21 -12.09
C VAL A 116 13.63 10.16 -11.26
N LEU A 117 13.60 11.01 -10.22
CA LEU A 117 12.48 11.19 -9.30
C LEU A 117 11.71 12.45 -9.71
N TYR A 118 10.40 12.32 -9.88
CA TYR A 118 9.46 13.43 -9.97
C TYR A 118 8.61 13.53 -8.70
N LEU A 119 8.26 14.76 -8.35
CA LEU A 119 7.49 15.11 -7.15
C LEU A 119 6.48 16.20 -7.51
N HIS A 120 5.32 16.21 -6.87
CA HIS A 120 4.53 17.44 -6.73
C HIS A 120 5.20 18.32 -5.67
N ILE A 121 5.47 19.58 -6.01
CA ILE A 121 6.06 20.58 -5.12
C ILE A 121 5.06 21.73 -4.95
N ASP A 122 4.72 22.03 -3.70
CA ASP A 122 3.76 23.09 -3.41
C ASP A 122 4.00 23.89 -2.14
N SER A 123 3.36 25.07 -2.10
CA SER A 123 3.17 25.86 -0.89
C SER A 123 2.05 25.26 -0.04
N LYS A 124 2.00 25.63 1.24
CA LYS A 124 0.94 25.18 2.16
C LYS A 124 -0.49 25.48 1.71
N ASP A 125 -0.68 26.45 0.81
CA ASP A 125 -1.97 26.83 0.22
C ASP A 125 -2.16 26.30 -1.21
N TYR A 126 -1.28 25.39 -1.67
CA TYR A 126 -1.34 24.71 -2.96
C TYR A 126 -1.34 25.64 -4.19
N LYS A 127 -0.64 26.78 -4.09
CA LYS A 127 -0.60 27.83 -5.13
C LYS A 127 0.66 27.81 -5.99
N ASP A 128 1.73 27.16 -5.54
CA ASP A 128 2.93 27.04 -6.37
C ASP A 128 2.63 26.11 -7.55
N ALA A 129 1.99 24.96 -7.29
CA ALA A 129 1.53 23.98 -8.29
C ALA A 129 2.61 23.63 -9.32
N ARG A 130 3.72 23.05 -8.83
CA ARG A 130 4.92 22.73 -9.59
C ARG A 130 5.24 21.24 -9.56
N VAL A 131 6.04 20.78 -10.52
CA VAL A 131 6.79 19.53 -10.38
C VAL A 131 8.20 19.82 -9.89
N GLY A 132 8.76 18.94 -9.07
CA GLY A 132 10.16 18.89 -8.68
C GLY A 132 10.86 17.70 -9.32
N VAL A 133 12.14 17.85 -9.66
CA VAL A 133 12.96 16.78 -10.25
C VAL A 133 14.20 16.54 -9.42
N ALA A 134 14.56 15.27 -9.22
CA ALA A 134 15.83 14.86 -8.61
C ALA A 134 16.41 13.63 -9.32
N THR A 135 17.72 13.40 -9.17
CA THR A 135 18.42 12.27 -9.78
C THR A 135 19.22 11.46 -8.78
N GLY A 136 19.23 10.13 -8.92
CA GLY A 136 20.01 9.20 -8.09
C GLY A 136 20.73 8.13 -8.91
N ASP A 137 21.71 7.49 -8.27
CA ASP A 137 22.51 6.39 -8.86
C ASP A 137 21.92 4.99 -8.58
N SER A 138 21.02 4.88 -7.61
CA SER A 138 20.30 3.66 -7.25
C SER A 138 18.88 3.98 -6.84
N VAL A 139 17.98 2.99 -6.90
CA VAL A 139 16.55 3.17 -6.58
C VAL A 139 16.33 3.84 -5.22
N CYS A 140 16.87 3.25 -4.14
CA CYS A 140 16.80 3.80 -2.77
C CYS A 140 18.05 4.61 -2.37
N GLY A 141 18.83 5.10 -3.34
CA GLY A 141 20.01 5.94 -3.05
C GLY A 141 19.61 7.34 -2.57
N LYS A 142 20.59 8.17 -2.23
CA LYS A 142 20.35 9.61 -2.02
C LYS A 142 20.22 10.32 -3.35
N TYR A 143 19.18 11.15 -3.48
CA TYR A 143 18.90 11.88 -4.72
C TYR A 143 19.41 13.32 -4.62
N SER A 144 19.93 13.82 -5.73
CA SER A 144 20.31 15.22 -5.88
C SER A 144 19.13 16.00 -6.44
N TYR A 145 18.52 16.87 -5.64
CA TYR A 145 17.43 17.74 -6.07
C TYR A 145 17.90 18.76 -7.11
N ARG A 146 17.12 18.93 -8.18
CA ARG A 146 17.45 19.79 -9.33
C ARG A 146 16.63 21.07 -9.38
N GLY A 147 15.61 21.19 -8.54
CA GLY A 147 14.68 22.31 -8.53
C GLY A 147 13.30 21.92 -9.03
N SER A 148 12.39 22.89 -8.98
CA SER A 148 11.02 22.75 -9.45
C SER A 148 10.70 23.71 -10.60
N PHE A 149 9.67 23.37 -11.36
CA PHE A 149 9.12 24.21 -12.42
C PHE A 149 7.64 23.91 -12.67
N ARG A 150 6.97 24.83 -13.37
CA ARG A 150 5.64 24.61 -13.94
C ARG A 150 5.79 24.02 -15.34
N PRO A 151 5.34 22.78 -15.59
CA PRO A 151 5.47 22.13 -16.91
C PRO A 151 4.90 23.00 -18.03
N LEU A 152 5.73 23.43 -18.98
CA LEU A 152 5.31 24.32 -20.08
C LEU A 152 4.61 25.62 -19.59
N GLY A 153 4.97 26.11 -18.39
CA GLY A 153 4.36 27.28 -17.77
C GLY A 153 2.99 27.04 -17.12
N ARG A 154 2.50 25.80 -17.12
CA ARG A 154 1.17 25.40 -16.66
C ARG A 154 1.20 24.79 -15.24
N GLN A 155 0.06 24.80 -14.56
CA GLN A 155 -0.02 24.24 -13.21
C GLN A 155 0.17 22.71 -13.26
N SER A 156 0.75 22.17 -12.19
CA SER A 156 0.82 20.74 -11.93
C SER A 156 0.64 20.51 -10.43
N ARG A 157 -0.41 19.79 -10.04
CA ARG A 157 -0.57 19.31 -8.67
C ARG A 157 -0.30 17.81 -8.62
N ASP A 158 -1.33 17.04 -8.32
CA ASP A 158 -1.31 15.60 -8.36
C ASP A 158 -0.73 15.09 -9.68
N MET A 159 0.21 14.16 -9.55
CA MET A 159 0.98 13.68 -10.68
C MET A 159 1.28 12.18 -10.60
N GLY A 160 1.58 11.63 -11.76
CA GLY A 160 2.17 10.31 -11.94
C GLY A 160 3.21 10.34 -13.06
N LEU A 161 3.98 9.27 -13.17
CA LEU A 161 5.06 9.15 -14.14
C LEU A 161 4.95 7.80 -14.85
N PHE A 162 5.11 7.80 -16.16
CA PHE A 162 5.04 6.59 -16.98
C PHE A 162 6.23 6.54 -17.93
N LYS A 163 6.96 5.43 -17.95
CA LYS A 163 7.98 5.12 -18.93
C LYS A 163 7.42 4.04 -19.85
N ASP A 164 7.39 4.32 -21.15
CA ASP A 164 6.91 3.38 -22.16
C ASP A 164 8.03 2.41 -22.57
N ASP A 165 7.65 1.33 -23.25
CA ASP A 165 8.55 0.24 -23.64
C ASP A 165 9.64 0.70 -24.63
N ASP A 166 9.41 1.80 -25.36
CA ASP A 166 10.38 2.41 -26.28
C ASP A 166 11.40 3.33 -25.56
N GLY A 167 11.28 3.47 -24.24
CA GLY A 167 12.11 4.34 -23.43
C GLY A 167 11.71 5.81 -23.46
N SER A 168 10.62 6.19 -24.12
CA SER A 168 10.01 7.50 -23.91
C SER A 168 9.33 7.56 -22.53
N ALA A 169 9.25 8.76 -21.95
CA ALA A 169 8.65 8.94 -20.63
C ALA A 169 7.69 10.12 -20.63
N TYR A 170 6.72 10.06 -19.73
CA TYR A 170 5.59 10.96 -19.69
C TYR A 170 5.24 11.34 -18.25
N LEU A 171 5.01 12.63 -18.03
CA LEU A 171 4.35 13.18 -16.86
C LEU A 171 2.84 13.13 -17.09
N MET A 172 2.11 12.59 -16.13
CA MET A 172 0.66 12.75 -16.05
C MET A 172 0.37 13.70 -14.91
N THR A 173 -0.50 14.68 -15.11
CA THR A 173 -0.75 15.71 -14.09
C THR A 173 -2.13 16.33 -14.18
N GLU A 174 -2.66 16.73 -13.02
CA GLU A 174 -3.84 17.60 -12.90
C GLU A 174 -3.44 19.08 -12.99
N ASP A 175 -4.00 19.77 -13.97
CA ASP A 175 -3.97 21.23 -14.06
C ASP A 175 -5.35 21.79 -13.73
N ARG A 176 -5.45 22.52 -12.61
CA ARG A 176 -6.72 23.07 -12.11
C ARG A 176 -7.41 24.02 -13.06
N GLU A 177 -6.68 24.60 -14.01
CA GLU A 177 -7.26 25.53 -14.98
C GLU A 177 -7.74 24.82 -16.26
N TYR A 178 -7.20 23.63 -16.58
CA TYR A 178 -7.33 23.05 -17.92
C TYR A 178 -7.55 21.52 -17.96
N GLY A 179 -7.65 20.86 -16.80
CA GLY A 179 -7.89 19.43 -16.71
C GLY A 179 -6.62 18.57 -16.69
N THR A 180 -6.84 17.26 -16.73
CA THR A 180 -5.78 16.24 -16.73
C THR A 180 -5.00 16.25 -18.04
N ARG A 181 -3.70 16.01 -17.99
CA ARG A 181 -2.83 15.96 -19.17
C ARG A 181 -1.82 14.82 -19.13
N ILE A 182 -1.42 14.37 -20.32
CA ILE A 182 -0.21 13.58 -20.55
C ILE A 182 0.80 14.48 -21.26
N MET A 183 1.99 14.61 -20.70
CA MET A 183 3.06 15.44 -21.27
C MET A 183 4.33 14.62 -21.46
N ALA A 184 4.93 14.68 -22.66
CA ALA A 184 6.18 13.97 -22.95
C ALA A 184 7.37 14.64 -22.25
N LEU A 185 8.30 13.83 -21.74
CA LEU A 185 9.55 14.29 -21.17
C LEU A 185 10.65 14.45 -22.23
N SER A 186 11.72 15.16 -21.88
CA SER A 186 12.97 15.21 -22.64
C SER A 186 13.71 13.88 -22.57
N GLU A 187 14.72 13.66 -23.44
CA GLU A 187 15.42 12.37 -23.50
C GLU A 187 16.18 12.00 -22.21
N ASP A 188 16.58 12.99 -21.41
CA ASP A 188 17.20 12.84 -20.09
C ASP A 188 16.17 12.74 -18.95
N TYR A 189 14.88 12.84 -19.28
CA TYR A 189 13.73 12.93 -18.39
C TYR A 189 13.78 14.12 -17.42
N LEU A 190 14.56 15.16 -17.66
CA LEU A 190 14.70 16.27 -16.69
C LEU A 190 13.74 17.44 -16.94
N ASN A 191 13.03 17.45 -18.08
CA ASN A 191 12.08 18.50 -18.43
C ASN A 191 10.91 17.95 -19.25
N VAL A 192 9.86 18.75 -19.40
CA VAL A 192 8.69 18.46 -20.24
C VAL A 192 8.86 19.15 -21.59
N THR A 193 8.60 18.43 -22.69
CA THR A 193 8.82 18.91 -24.05
C THR A 193 7.54 19.32 -24.78
N LYS A 194 6.44 18.58 -24.59
CA LYS A 194 5.15 18.85 -25.24
C LYS A 194 3.99 18.20 -24.50
N ILE A 195 2.79 18.74 -24.71
CA ILE A 195 1.53 18.06 -24.37
C ILE A 195 1.30 16.95 -25.39
N THR A 196 1.13 15.72 -24.92
CA THR A 196 0.79 14.55 -25.74
C THR A 196 -0.71 14.38 -25.86
N PHE A 197 -1.44 14.62 -24.77
CA PHE A 197 -2.90 14.59 -24.75
C PHE A 197 -3.45 15.50 -23.63
N GLU A 198 -4.65 16.04 -23.85
CA GLU A 198 -5.35 16.91 -22.91
C GLU A 198 -6.84 16.51 -22.81
N TRP A 199 -7.34 16.39 -21.59
CA TRP A 199 -8.77 16.27 -21.33
C TRP A 199 -9.31 17.61 -20.86
N GLN A 200 -10.57 17.92 -21.22
CA GLN A 200 -11.36 18.96 -20.54
C GLN A 200 -12.04 18.41 -19.27
N TYR A 201 -11.53 17.30 -18.76
CA TYR A 201 -12.00 16.60 -17.57
C TYR A 201 -10.90 16.61 -16.49
N PHE A 202 -11.31 16.66 -15.24
CA PHE A 202 -10.42 16.84 -14.09
C PHE A 202 -10.37 15.56 -13.25
N ALA A 203 -9.39 14.72 -13.57
CA ALA A 203 -8.96 13.62 -12.71
C ALA A 203 -7.60 13.98 -12.07
N GLU A 204 -7.54 13.93 -10.74
CA GLU A 204 -6.30 13.98 -9.98
C GLU A 204 -5.77 12.56 -9.72
N SER A 205 -4.68 12.46 -8.98
CA SER A 205 -3.95 11.22 -8.67
C SER A 205 -3.64 10.30 -9.88
N PRO A 206 -3.15 10.82 -11.03
CA PRO A 206 -3.09 10.02 -12.24
C PRO A 206 -2.09 8.86 -12.15
N ALA A 207 -2.52 7.67 -12.51
CA ALA A 207 -1.68 6.47 -12.64
C ALA A 207 -1.90 5.81 -14.00
N MET A 208 -0.88 5.15 -14.55
CA MET A 208 -0.98 4.53 -15.87
C MET A 208 -0.49 3.10 -15.90
N LEU A 209 -1.24 2.28 -16.61
CA LEU A 209 -0.94 0.88 -16.90
C LEU A 209 -0.92 0.71 -18.42
N LYS A 210 0.15 0.14 -18.97
CA LYS A 210 0.15 -0.40 -20.32
C LYS A 210 -0.05 -1.91 -20.25
N LYS A 211 -1.06 -2.43 -20.95
CA LYS A 211 -1.40 -3.85 -20.93
C LYS A 211 -2.12 -4.26 -22.20
N ASN A 212 -1.72 -5.39 -22.78
CA ASN A 212 -2.37 -6.01 -23.95
C ASN A 212 -2.60 -5.04 -25.14
N GLY A 213 -1.63 -4.14 -25.39
CA GLY A 213 -1.67 -3.17 -26.49
C GLY A 213 -2.52 -1.92 -26.23
N TYR A 214 -2.99 -1.74 -24.99
CA TYR A 214 -3.71 -0.55 -24.55
C TYR A 214 -2.94 0.17 -23.44
N TYR A 215 -3.12 1.48 -23.39
CA TYR A 215 -2.80 2.32 -22.23
C TYR A 215 -4.10 2.57 -21.48
N PHE A 216 -4.04 2.44 -20.17
CA PHE A 216 -5.11 2.77 -19.24
C PHE A 216 -4.58 3.86 -18.31
N ILE A 217 -5.29 4.98 -18.23
CA ILE A 217 -5.03 6.02 -17.24
C ILE A 217 -6.14 5.97 -16.19
N PHE A 218 -5.77 6.05 -14.92
CA PHE A 218 -6.63 6.05 -13.76
C PHE A 218 -6.51 7.39 -13.05
N GLY A 219 -7.55 7.80 -12.33
CA GLY A 219 -7.50 8.97 -11.46
C GLY A 219 -8.74 9.11 -10.60
N SER A 220 -8.70 10.02 -9.64
CA SER A 220 -9.82 10.35 -8.76
C SER A 220 -10.44 11.68 -9.14
N HIS A 221 -11.68 11.92 -8.71
CA HIS A 221 -12.26 13.27 -8.73
C HIS A 221 -11.57 14.18 -7.70
N LEU A 222 -11.79 15.50 -7.81
CA LEU A 222 -11.21 16.54 -6.96
C LEU A 222 -12.01 16.76 -5.67
N THR A 223 -11.88 15.86 -4.70
CA THR A 223 -12.62 15.92 -3.41
C THR A 223 -11.73 16.14 -2.19
N GLY A 224 -10.50 16.61 -2.41
CA GLY A 224 -9.50 16.75 -1.36
C GLY A 224 -9.20 15.40 -0.74
N TRP A 225 -9.14 15.32 0.60
CA TRP A 225 -8.87 14.06 1.30
C TRP A 225 -10.04 13.06 1.29
N ASN A 226 -11.26 13.47 0.92
CA ASN A 226 -12.39 12.55 0.90
C ASN A 226 -12.25 11.61 -0.30
N PRO A 227 -12.41 10.28 -0.12
CA PRO A 227 -12.39 9.35 -1.23
C PRO A 227 -13.63 9.53 -2.12
N ASN A 228 -13.54 9.11 -3.37
CA ASN A 228 -14.60 9.15 -4.36
C ASN A 228 -14.53 7.91 -5.27
N ASP A 229 -15.53 7.71 -6.12
CA ASP A 229 -15.49 6.67 -7.15
C ASP A 229 -14.46 7.06 -8.21
N ASN A 230 -13.29 6.42 -8.16
CA ASN A 230 -12.20 6.69 -9.08
C ASN A 230 -12.57 6.19 -10.47
N VAL A 231 -11.99 6.83 -11.48
CA VAL A 231 -12.30 6.61 -12.88
C VAL A 231 -11.06 6.17 -13.65
N TYR A 232 -11.28 5.54 -14.80
CA TYR A 232 -10.24 5.25 -15.78
C TYR A 232 -10.70 5.59 -17.19
N SER A 233 -9.72 5.76 -18.07
CA SER A 233 -9.89 5.88 -19.52
C SER A 233 -8.83 5.03 -20.22
N TYR A 234 -9.08 4.59 -21.46
CA TYR A 234 -8.13 3.79 -22.22
C TYR A 234 -7.94 4.26 -23.66
N ALA A 235 -6.77 3.97 -24.22
CA ALA A 235 -6.41 4.28 -25.62
C ALA A 235 -5.40 3.27 -26.17
N LYS A 236 -5.24 3.21 -27.50
CA LYS A 236 -4.16 2.46 -28.16
C LYS A 236 -2.88 3.29 -28.37
N SER A 237 -2.96 4.60 -28.15
CA SER A 237 -1.85 5.55 -28.25
C SER A 237 -1.99 6.58 -27.14
N LEU A 238 -0.88 7.03 -26.59
CA LEU A 238 -0.86 8.08 -25.57
C LEU A 238 -1.45 9.41 -26.09
N SER A 239 -1.40 9.65 -27.40
CA SER A 239 -2.02 10.81 -28.06
C SER A 239 -3.53 10.62 -28.33
N GLY A 240 -4.11 9.52 -27.86
CA GLY A 240 -5.51 9.19 -28.05
C GLY A 240 -5.86 8.61 -29.44
N PRO A 241 -7.15 8.58 -29.79
CA PRO A 241 -8.28 9.03 -28.95
C PRO A 241 -8.41 8.18 -27.70
N TRP A 242 -8.69 8.84 -26.57
CA TRP A 242 -8.99 8.21 -25.29
C TRP A 242 -10.50 7.97 -25.17
N SER A 243 -10.89 6.90 -24.50
CA SER A 243 -12.30 6.65 -24.16
C SER A 243 -12.82 7.72 -23.19
N GLU A 244 -14.15 7.82 -23.06
CA GLU A 244 -14.74 8.52 -21.92
C GLU A 244 -14.23 7.91 -20.60
N TRP A 245 -14.16 8.75 -19.58
CA TRP A 245 -13.85 8.34 -18.22
C TRP A 245 -15.01 7.52 -17.64
N THR A 246 -14.70 6.40 -17.01
CA THR A 246 -15.70 5.53 -16.39
C THR A 246 -15.15 4.88 -15.13
N GLU A 247 -16.01 4.51 -14.19
CA GLU A 247 -15.67 3.89 -12.93
C GLU A 247 -15.19 2.44 -13.13
N PHE A 248 -14.28 1.99 -12.26
CA PHE A 248 -13.77 0.61 -12.27
C PHE A 248 -14.02 -0.15 -10.97
N ALA A 249 -14.50 0.52 -9.93
CA ALA A 249 -14.98 -0.08 -8.68
C ALA A 249 -16.52 0.01 -8.61
N PRO A 250 -17.20 -0.72 -7.71
CA PRO A 250 -18.63 -0.55 -7.50
C PRO A 250 -18.96 0.92 -7.17
N VAL A 251 -19.85 1.52 -7.95
CA VAL A 251 -20.30 2.92 -7.74
C VAL A 251 -20.87 3.08 -6.34
N GLY A 252 -20.50 4.16 -5.65
CA GLY A 252 -20.83 4.46 -4.26
C GLY A 252 -19.89 3.81 -3.23
N SER A 253 -18.96 2.95 -3.64
CA SER A 253 -17.93 2.40 -2.74
C SER A 253 -16.86 3.42 -2.38
N ASN A 254 -16.77 4.52 -3.15
CA ASN A 254 -15.67 5.47 -3.12
C ASN A 254 -14.31 4.78 -3.29
N THR A 255 -14.25 3.86 -4.26
CA THR A 255 -13.09 2.99 -4.51
C THR A 255 -12.63 2.29 -3.24
N PHE A 256 -13.59 1.71 -2.51
CA PHE A 256 -13.40 1.12 -1.19
C PHE A 256 -12.73 2.05 -0.18
N ARG A 257 -13.20 3.32 -0.15
CA ARG A 257 -12.68 4.41 0.69
C ARG A 257 -11.18 4.62 0.47
N SER A 258 -10.75 4.72 -0.79
CA SER A 258 -9.36 4.97 -1.14
C SER A 258 -9.22 5.87 -2.37
N GLN A 259 -8.00 6.34 -2.59
CA GLN A 259 -7.62 7.13 -3.76
C GLN A 259 -6.45 6.46 -4.46
N VAL A 260 -6.54 6.27 -5.78
CA VAL A 260 -5.48 5.66 -6.59
C VAL A 260 -4.14 6.40 -6.42
N SER A 261 -3.06 5.64 -6.49
CA SER A 261 -1.69 6.14 -6.33
C SER A 261 -0.76 5.57 -7.41
N TYR A 262 -0.93 4.28 -7.71
CA TYR A 262 -0.20 3.54 -8.73
C TYR A 262 -1.01 2.33 -9.21
N ILE A 263 -0.61 1.72 -10.32
CA ILE A 263 -1.15 0.45 -10.80
C ILE A 263 0.04 -0.46 -11.13
N GLN A 264 0.22 -1.53 -10.37
CA GLN A 264 1.33 -2.45 -10.54
C GLN A 264 0.94 -3.60 -11.48
N PRO A 265 1.62 -3.81 -12.61
CA PRO A 265 1.41 -4.98 -13.44
C PRO A 265 1.66 -6.29 -12.67
N LEU A 266 0.80 -7.28 -12.86
CA LEU A 266 0.92 -8.63 -12.30
C LEU A 266 0.63 -9.67 -13.40
N GLY A 267 1.69 -10.17 -14.03
CA GLY A 267 1.54 -11.09 -15.16
C GLY A 267 0.83 -10.49 -16.38
N THR A 268 0.31 -11.37 -17.23
CA THR A 268 -0.29 -10.99 -18.52
C THR A 268 -1.66 -10.35 -18.37
N ASP A 269 -2.50 -10.84 -17.45
CA ASP A 269 -3.93 -10.46 -17.38
C ASP A 269 -4.31 -9.68 -16.11
N ASN A 270 -3.47 -9.72 -15.05
CA ASN A 270 -3.77 -9.05 -13.79
C ASN A 270 -2.95 -7.78 -13.58
N ALA A 271 -3.45 -6.91 -12.73
CA ALA A 271 -2.69 -5.83 -12.12
C ALA A 271 -3.08 -5.74 -10.64
N ILE A 272 -2.41 -4.86 -9.92
CA ILE A 272 -2.72 -4.55 -8.53
C ILE A 272 -3.08 -3.06 -8.51
N TYR A 273 -4.30 -2.77 -8.11
CA TYR A 273 -4.69 -1.43 -7.71
C TYR A 273 -3.95 -1.07 -6.44
N ILE A 274 -3.30 0.09 -6.45
CA ILE A 274 -2.60 0.63 -5.29
C ILE A 274 -3.22 1.99 -4.99
N GLY A 275 -3.84 2.10 -3.82
CA GLY A 275 -4.42 3.35 -3.33
C GLY A 275 -4.15 3.62 -1.87
N ASP A 276 -4.31 4.89 -1.50
CA ASP A 276 -4.17 5.39 -0.12
C ASP A 276 -5.57 5.55 0.49
N ARG A 277 -5.76 5.07 1.73
CA ARG A 277 -6.90 5.41 2.58
C ARG A 277 -6.45 6.50 3.54
N TRP A 278 -6.66 7.74 3.10
CA TRP A 278 -6.27 8.92 3.84
C TRP A 278 -7.07 9.13 5.12
N VAL A 279 -6.38 9.45 6.21
CA VAL A 279 -6.96 9.88 7.48
C VAL A 279 -6.53 11.33 7.73
N SER A 280 -7.24 12.30 7.16
CA SER A 280 -6.81 13.71 7.16
C SER A 280 -6.66 14.34 8.54
N SER A 281 -7.37 13.82 9.55
CA SER A 281 -7.24 14.24 10.95
C SER A 281 -6.01 13.64 11.66
N ASN A 282 -5.37 12.63 11.07
CA ASN A 282 -4.19 11.96 11.58
C ASN A 282 -3.46 11.23 10.44
N LEU A 283 -2.69 11.96 9.63
CA LEU A 283 -2.10 11.41 8.40
C LEU A 283 -1.15 10.22 8.64
N ALA A 284 -0.50 10.16 9.81
CA ALA A 284 0.34 9.05 10.22
C ALA A 284 -0.43 7.71 10.34
N ALA A 285 -1.76 7.77 10.51
CA ALA A 285 -2.66 6.62 10.59
C ALA A 285 -3.32 6.26 9.25
N SER A 286 -2.94 6.92 8.15
CA SER A 286 -3.39 6.52 6.80
C SER A 286 -2.86 5.13 6.46
N THR A 287 -3.60 4.38 5.66
CA THR A 287 -3.28 2.98 5.33
C THR A 287 -3.36 2.73 3.82
N TYR A 288 -2.92 1.55 3.38
CA TYR A 288 -2.85 1.19 1.97
C TYR A 288 -3.96 0.23 1.57
N ILE A 289 -4.68 0.55 0.49
CA ILE A 289 -5.68 -0.32 -0.12
C ILE A 289 -5.08 -0.90 -1.40
N TRP A 290 -4.53 -2.10 -1.26
CA TRP A 290 -4.00 -2.88 -2.38
C TRP A 290 -4.96 -4.01 -2.70
N LEU A 291 -5.44 -4.07 -3.94
CA LEU A 291 -6.46 -5.02 -4.38
C LEU A 291 -6.11 -5.56 -5.78
N PRO A 292 -6.45 -6.82 -6.09
CA PRO A 292 -6.35 -7.34 -7.44
C PRO A 292 -7.21 -6.52 -8.40
N LEU A 293 -6.63 -6.12 -9.53
CA LEU A 293 -7.29 -5.40 -10.60
C LEU A 293 -7.37 -6.31 -11.82
N THR A 294 -8.59 -6.62 -12.26
CA THR A 294 -8.80 -7.46 -13.44
C THR A 294 -8.90 -6.60 -14.69
N VAL A 295 -8.12 -6.95 -15.72
CA VAL A 295 -8.13 -6.26 -17.02
C VAL A 295 -8.48 -7.27 -18.11
N SER A 296 -9.68 -7.14 -18.69
CA SER A 296 -10.15 -8.01 -19.77
C SER A 296 -10.51 -7.19 -21.00
N GLY A 297 -9.66 -7.26 -22.03
CA GLY A 297 -9.73 -6.34 -23.16
C GLY A 297 -9.54 -4.91 -22.68
N THR A 298 -10.59 -4.08 -22.82
CA THR A 298 -10.61 -2.70 -22.34
C THR A 298 -11.38 -2.51 -21.05
N LYS A 299 -12.01 -3.57 -20.52
CA LYS A 299 -12.78 -3.52 -19.29
C LYS A 299 -11.84 -3.70 -18.09
N VAL A 300 -11.93 -2.78 -17.15
CA VAL A 300 -11.24 -2.84 -15.86
C VAL A 300 -12.24 -3.00 -14.73
N THR A 301 -11.98 -3.92 -13.81
CA THR A 301 -12.82 -4.14 -12.61
C THR A 301 -11.97 -4.31 -11.36
N LEU A 302 -12.41 -3.67 -10.28
CA LEU A 302 -11.86 -3.76 -8.94
C LEU A 302 -12.93 -4.29 -7.99
N GLU A 303 -12.62 -5.39 -7.30
CA GLU A 303 -13.49 -6.00 -6.30
C GLU A 303 -12.79 -6.00 -4.94
N TRP A 304 -13.57 -6.04 -3.86
CA TRP A 304 -13.02 -6.11 -2.51
C TRP A 304 -12.64 -7.54 -2.16
N HIS A 305 -11.46 -7.70 -1.57
CA HIS A 305 -10.97 -8.95 -1.03
C HIS A 305 -10.42 -8.69 0.37
N ASP A 306 -10.98 -9.33 1.40
CA ASP A 306 -10.54 -9.12 2.79
C ASP A 306 -9.08 -9.55 3.01
N SER A 307 -8.62 -10.54 2.24
CA SER A 307 -7.28 -11.08 2.27
C SER A 307 -6.95 -11.79 0.97
N TRP A 308 -5.80 -11.50 0.37
CA TRP A 308 -5.38 -12.12 -0.90
C TRP A 308 -3.86 -12.19 -1.03
N ALA A 309 -3.34 -13.22 -1.69
CA ALA A 309 -1.92 -13.43 -1.92
C ALA A 309 -1.54 -13.14 -3.38
N PRO A 310 -0.57 -12.25 -3.66
CA PRO A 310 0.04 -12.15 -4.97
C PRO A 310 1.04 -13.31 -5.20
N ASP A 311 0.95 -13.95 -6.37
CA ASP A 311 2.02 -14.80 -6.90
C ASP A 311 2.75 -14.01 -8.00
N VAL A 312 3.75 -13.24 -7.59
CA VAL A 312 4.53 -12.37 -8.49
C VAL A 312 5.29 -13.16 -9.56
N ALA A 313 5.67 -14.41 -9.26
CA ALA A 313 6.41 -15.26 -10.20
C ALA A 313 5.50 -15.81 -11.30
N LYS A 314 4.26 -16.18 -10.96
CA LYS A 314 3.27 -16.66 -11.93
C LYS A 314 2.44 -15.53 -12.55
N GLY A 315 2.46 -14.34 -11.97
CA GLY A 315 1.62 -13.23 -12.39
C GLY A 315 0.13 -13.46 -12.11
N THR A 316 -0.16 -14.17 -11.03
CA THR A 316 -1.51 -14.54 -10.59
C THR A 316 -1.72 -14.12 -9.14
N TRP A 317 -2.91 -14.35 -8.61
CA TRP A 317 -3.22 -14.13 -7.20
C TRP A 317 -4.26 -15.16 -6.74
N SER A 318 -4.44 -15.31 -5.44
CA SER A 318 -5.47 -16.17 -4.84
C SER A 318 -6.07 -15.51 -3.60
N GLU A 319 -7.34 -15.78 -3.32
CA GLU A 319 -7.95 -15.43 -2.04
C GLU A 319 -7.50 -16.39 -0.94
N ARG A 320 -7.55 -15.91 0.31
CA ARG A 320 -7.44 -16.77 1.48
C ARG A 320 -8.62 -17.75 1.51
N SER A 321 -8.32 -19.05 1.62
CA SER A 321 -9.33 -20.11 1.60
C SER A 321 -10.24 -20.14 2.84
N GLY A 322 -9.81 -19.54 3.94
CA GLY A 322 -10.56 -19.44 5.18
C GLY A 322 -9.70 -18.94 6.34
N GLU A 323 -10.34 -18.52 7.42
CA GLU A 323 -9.67 -18.11 8.64
C GLU A 323 -10.45 -18.50 9.91
N THR A 324 -9.71 -18.79 10.97
CA THR A 324 -10.21 -18.96 12.32
C THR A 324 -10.11 -17.63 13.05
N SER A 325 -11.21 -17.21 13.66
CA SER A 325 -11.28 -16.02 14.50
C SER A 325 -11.19 -16.41 15.96
N LEU A 326 -10.20 -15.88 16.67
CA LEU A 326 -9.96 -16.11 18.09
C LEU A 326 -10.13 -14.80 18.86
N GLU A 327 -11.11 -14.75 19.77
CA GLU A 327 -11.43 -13.56 20.56
C GLU A 327 -10.36 -13.27 21.61
N GLY A 328 -9.95 -12.00 21.71
CA GLY A 328 -8.93 -11.52 22.62
C GLY A 328 -9.35 -11.66 24.08
N GLU A 329 -10.60 -11.39 24.41
CA GLU A 329 -11.14 -11.59 25.77
C GLU A 329 -11.21 -13.06 26.19
N SER A 330 -11.08 -13.99 25.24
CA SER A 330 -11.02 -15.44 25.50
C SER A 330 -9.60 -15.97 25.62
N ALA A 331 -8.58 -15.14 25.36
CA ALA A 331 -7.17 -15.53 25.50
C ALA A 331 -6.76 -15.65 26.98
N THR A 332 -5.62 -16.31 27.24
CA THR A 332 -5.05 -16.32 28.59
C THR A 332 -4.42 -14.95 28.88
N LEU A 333 -5.00 -14.23 29.84
CA LEU A 333 -4.48 -12.95 30.32
C LEU A 333 -3.56 -13.18 31.53
N SER A 334 -2.48 -12.41 31.64
CA SER A 334 -1.56 -12.49 32.77
C SER A 334 -1.01 -11.12 33.14
N ASN A 335 -0.50 -11.02 34.37
CA ASN A 335 -0.11 -9.76 35.02
C ASN A 335 -1.30 -8.78 35.06
N ASP A 336 -1.14 -7.55 34.57
CA ASP A 336 -2.20 -6.53 34.57
C ASP A 336 -3.10 -6.56 33.33
N ALA A 337 -2.89 -7.48 32.38
CA ALA A 337 -3.78 -7.61 31.23
C ALA A 337 -5.19 -8.03 31.67
N VAL A 338 -6.21 -7.34 31.14
CA VAL A 338 -7.61 -7.53 31.54
C VAL A 338 -8.55 -7.40 30.35
N VAL A 339 -9.74 -7.99 30.48
CA VAL A 339 -10.82 -7.76 29.53
C VAL A 339 -11.39 -6.36 29.73
N ILE A 340 -11.51 -5.60 28.65
CA ILE A 340 -12.07 -4.25 28.64
C ILE A 340 -13.27 -4.16 27.69
N SER A 341 -14.09 -3.13 27.86
CA SER A 341 -15.13 -2.79 26.90
C SER A 341 -14.51 -2.12 25.67
N CYS A 342 -14.95 -2.53 24.48
CA CYS A 342 -14.58 -1.93 23.20
C CYS A 342 -15.76 -1.99 22.25
N SER A 343 -16.44 -0.87 22.02
CA SER A 343 -17.66 -0.82 21.20
C SER A 343 -17.46 -1.19 19.74
N GLU A 344 -16.27 -0.97 19.21
CA GLU A 344 -15.86 -1.19 17.83
C GLU A 344 -15.33 -2.63 17.62
N CYS A 345 -15.09 -3.36 18.71
CA CYS A 345 -14.56 -4.72 18.71
C CYS A 345 -15.68 -5.77 18.60
N SER A 346 -15.32 -6.96 18.15
CA SER A 346 -16.20 -8.13 18.19
C SER A 346 -16.68 -8.38 19.62
N GLY A 347 -17.96 -8.75 19.76
CA GLY A 347 -18.55 -9.00 21.08
C GLY A 347 -18.56 -7.80 22.04
N GLY A 348 -18.15 -6.60 21.61
CA GLY A 348 -18.07 -5.40 22.44
C GLY A 348 -16.91 -5.41 23.45
N LYS A 349 -15.92 -6.31 23.30
CA LYS A 349 -14.84 -6.53 24.26
C LYS A 349 -13.49 -6.69 23.58
N ALA A 350 -12.43 -6.52 24.36
CA ALA A 350 -11.05 -6.75 23.91
C ALA A 350 -10.17 -7.13 25.12
N ALA A 351 -9.00 -7.70 24.85
CA ALA A 351 -7.94 -7.83 25.85
C ALA A 351 -7.05 -6.57 25.84
N GLY A 352 -7.15 -5.78 26.91
CA GLY A 352 -6.38 -4.54 27.08
C GLY A 352 -5.28 -4.68 28.12
N TYR A 353 -4.63 -3.54 28.41
CA TYR A 353 -3.55 -3.44 29.40
C TYR A 353 -2.35 -4.35 29.08
N ILE A 354 -2.07 -4.57 27.79
CA ILE A 354 -0.83 -5.21 27.32
C ILE A 354 0.35 -4.29 27.63
N GLY A 355 1.44 -4.84 28.18
CA GLY A 355 2.60 -4.10 28.62
C GLY A 355 2.36 -3.32 29.92
N GLY A 356 2.80 -2.07 29.96
CA GLY A 356 2.67 -1.21 31.13
C GLY A 356 3.50 -1.68 32.34
N ASN A 357 3.18 -1.13 33.52
CA ASN A 357 4.03 -1.20 34.72
C ASN A 357 4.33 -2.64 35.21
N LYS A 358 3.44 -3.60 34.96
CA LYS A 358 3.63 -5.01 35.34
C LYS A 358 3.78 -5.95 34.14
N GLY A 359 3.94 -5.42 32.93
CA GLY A 359 4.11 -6.22 31.71
C GLY A 359 2.92 -7.14 31.45
N GLY A 360 1.71 -6.60 31.34
CA GLY A 360 0.51 -7.33 30.95
C GLY A 360 0.72 -8.11 29.65
N THR A 361 0.23 -9.36 29.61
CA THR A 361 0.36 -10.21 28.43
C THR A 361 -0.95 -10.87 28.04
N VAL A 362 -1.13 -11.07 26.74
CA VAL A 362 -2.26 -11.78 26.14
C VAL A 362 -1.71 -12.97 25.38
N THR A 363 -2.08 -14.17 25.79
CA THR A 363 -1.57 -15.42 25.21
C THR A 363 -2.69 -16.23 24.57
N PHE A 364 -2.63 -16.37 23.25
CA PHE A 364 -3.42 -17.33 22.50
C PHE A 364 -2.69 -18.67 22.48
N LYS A 365 -3.33 -19.71 23.02
CA LYS A 365 -2.83 -21.09 23.03
C LYS A 365 -3.61 -21.91 22.02
N ASP A 366 -3.02 -23.02 21.58
CA ASP A 366 -3.67 -23.97 20.68
C ASP A 366 -4.20 -23.39 19.37
N VAL A 367 -3.52 -22.34 18.87
CA VAL A 367 -3.82 -21.71 17.59
C VAL A 367 -3.51 -22.70 16.46
N LYS A 368 -4.54 -23.16 15.75
CA LYS A 368 -4.41 -24.13 14.65
C LYS A 368 -3.95 -23.46 13.36
N SER A 369 -3.10 -24.14 12.60
CA SER A 369 -2.56 -23.64 11.33
C SER A 369 -2.08 -24.79 10.44
N PRO A 370 -2.15 -24.65 9.10
CA PRO A 370 -1.53 -25.58 8.16
C PRO A 370 0.01 -25.59 8.26
N GLY A 371 0.61 -24.59 8.91
CA GLY A 371 2.05 -24.42 9.08
C GLY A 371 2.72 -23.75 7.87
N GLY A 372 3.93 -23.23 8.07
CA GLY A 372 4.68 -22.47 7.06
C GLY A 372 4.80 -20.99 7.42
N ARG A 373 5.30 -20.18 6.47
CA ARG A 373 5.36 -18.72 6.61
C ARG A 373 4.07 -18.12 6.08
N ASP A 374 3.33 -17.43 6.94
CA ASP A 374 1.94 -17.04 6.67
C ASP A 374 1.62 -15.66 7.27
N THR A 375 0.53 -15.05 6.82
CA THR A 375 -0.01 -13.78 7.34
C THR A 375 -1.16 -14.04 8.31
N ILE A 376 -0.99 -13.66 9.57
CA ILE A 376 -2.10 -13.54 10.53
C ILE A 376 -2.53 -12.08 10.66
N THR A 377 -3.81 -11.85 10.94
CA THR A 377 -4.35 -10.50 11.13
C THR A 377 -4.72 -10.29 12.59
N VAL A 378 -4.19 -9.24 13.19
CA VAL A 378 -4.58 -8.80 14.53
C VAL A 378 -5.61 -7.71 14.39
N LYS A 379 -6.84 -7.96 14.82
CA LYS A 379 -7.85 -6.92 15.01
C LYS A 379 -7.61 -6.24 16.34
N PHE A 380 -7.63 -4.92 16.37
CA PHE A 380 -7.23 -4.18 17.57
C PHE A 380 -7.89 -2.80 17.67
N ARG A 381 -7.82 -2.22 18.86
CA ARG A 381 -8.11 -0.82 19.12
C ARG A 381 -6.88 -0.12 19.67
N ASN A 382 -6.61 1.08 19.16
CA ASN A 382 -5.67 2.02 19.71
C ASN A 382 -6.34 3.40 19.79
N GLY A 383 -6.67 3.80 21.01
CA GLY A 383 -7.33 5.09 21.29
C GLY A 383 -6.42 6.31 21.25
N ASP A 384 -5.10 6.13 21.10
CA ASP A 384 -4.14 7.23 21.06
C ASP A 384 -4.05 7.83 19.65
N THR A 385 -3.47 9.02 19.52
CA THR A 385 -3.14 9.60 18.19
C THR A 385 -1.88 8.99 17.60
N ALA A 386 -0.90 8.66 18.45
CA ALA A 386 0.31 7.95 18.05
C ALA A 386 0.05 6.46 17.90
N SER A 387 0.86 5.81 17.08
CA SER A 387 0.92 4.35 17.03
C SER A 387 1.36 3.80 18.38
N ARG A 388 0.79 2.67 18.77
CA ARG A 388 1.32 1.81 19.83
C ARG A 388 2.12 0.68 19.21
N HIS A 389 2.86 -0.03 20.04
CA HIS A 389 3.65 -1.17 19.61
C HIS A 389 3.44 -2.34 20.58
N ALA A 390 3.67 -3.55 20.07
CA ALA A 390 3.82 -4.72 20.93
C ALA A 390 4.83 -5.68 20.30
N ASN A 391 5.54 -6.40 21.15
CA ASN A 391 6.23 -7.62 20.78
C ASN A 391 5.18 -8.73 20.63
N VAL A 392 5.10 -9.31 19.43
CA VAL A 392 4.29 -10.49 19.14
C VAL A 392 5.22 -11.69 19.00
N THR A 393 5.16 -12.58 19.98
CA THR A 393 5.98 -13.79 20.03
C THR A 393 5.19 -14.99 19.54
N VAL A 394 5.60 -15.56 18.41
CA VAL A 394 5.01 -16.75 17.80
C VAL A 394 5.97 -17.92 18.00
N ASN A 395 5.57 -18.92 18.80
CA ASN A 395 6.40 -20.10 19.10
C ASN A 395 7.82 -19.77 19.59
N GLY A 396 7.99 -18.68 20.35
CA GLY A 396 9.27 -18.21 20.89
C GLY A 396 10.06 -17.28 19.96
N GLN A 397 9.58 -17.02 18.75
CA GLN A 397 10.16 -16.00 17.85
C GLN A 397 9.39 -14.69 18.01
N SER A 398 10.06 -13.66 18.52
CA SER A 398 9.47 -12.34 18.76
C SER A 398 9.72 -11.40 17.58
N GLN A 399 8.70 -10.62 17.26
CA GLN A 399 8.80 -9.48 16.35
C GLN A 399 8.05 -8.29 16.93
N ARG A 400 8.60 -7.08 16.76
CA ARG A 400 7.93 -5.86 17.16
C ARG A 400 6.97 -5.41 16.05
N VAL A 401 5.74 -5.08 16.44
CA VAL A 401 4.63 -4.79 15.53
C VAL A 401 4.03 -3.44 15.88
N ALA A 402 3.77 -2.62 14.86
CA ALA A 402 3.07 -1.36 15.00
C ALA A 402 1.54 -1.54 14.96
N PHE A 403 0.85 -0.68 15.71
CA PHE A 403 -0.60 -0.63 15.83
C PHE A 403 -1.04 0.83 15.72
N LEU A 404 -1.44 1.25 14.51
CA LEU A 404 -1.83 2.63 14.20
C LEU A 404 -3.03 3.11 15.05
N SER A 405 -3.20 4.43 15.15
CA SER A 405 -4.39 5.01 15.77
C SER A 405 -5.67 4.54 15.09
N THR A 406 -6.64 4.07 15.88
CA THR A 406 -7.98 3.68 15.38
C THR A 406 -9.05 4.70 15.76
N ARG A 407 -8.68 5.91 16.21
CA ARG A 407 -9.66 6.95 16.65
C ARG A 407 -10.63 7.39 15.55
N HIS A 408 -10.26 7.20 14.29
CA HIS A 408 -11.09 7.54 13.13
C HIS A 408 -12.08 6.42 12.77
N HIS A 409 -11.96 5.25 13.39
CA HIS A 409 -12.93 4.18 13.28
C HIS A 409 -14.10 4.43 14.25
N SER A 410 -15.30 4.04 13.85
CA SER A 410 -16.51 4.21 14.66
C SER A 410 -17.36 2.94 14.77
N THR A 411 -17.12 1.95 13.91
CA THR A 411 -17.96 0.74 13.77
C THR A 411 -17.15 -0.55 13.66
N GLU A 412 -15.82 -0.46 13.57
CA GLU A 412 -14.95 -1.61 13.37
C GLU A 412 -13.58 -1.41 14.03
N ALA A 413 -12.99 -2.49 14.53
CA ALA A 413 -11.61 -2.51 15.00
C ALA A 413 -10.62 -2.25 13.84
N GLY A 414 -9.45 -1.70 14.17
CA GLY A 414 -8.32 -1.63 13.25
C GLY A 414 -7.76 -3.02 12.93
N SER A 415 -6.91 -3.11 11.92
CA SER A 415 -6.23 -4.36 11.54
C SER A 415 -4.73 -4.12 11.46
N SER A 416 -3.92 -5.07 11.94
CA SER A 416 -2.47 -5.12 11.73
C SER A 416 -2.11 -6.46 11.12
N SER A 417 -1.30 -6.47 10.07
CA SER A 417 -0.86 -7.69 9.40
C SER A 417 0.47 -8.16 9.98
N LEU A 418 0.56 -9.44 10.30
CA LEU A 418 1.74 -10.06 10.88
C LEU A 418 2.19 -11.27 10.07
N HIS A 419 3.43 -11.21 9.57
CA HIS A 419 4.04 -12.32 8.84
C HIS A 419 4.89 -13.15 9.79
N CYS A 420 4.58 -14.44 9.93
CA CYS A 420 5.25 -15.29 10.91
C CYS A 420 5.35 -16.74 10.45
N ASN A 421 6.25 -17.49 11.09
CA ASN A 421 6.38 -18.93 10.86
C ASN A 421 5.47 -19.68 11.85
N LEU A 422 4.45 -20.35 11.32
CA LEU A 422 3.55 -21.22 12.06
C LEU A 422 4.00 -22.68 11.92
N LYS A 423 3.82 -23.45 12.98
CA LYS A 423 3.90 -24.92 12.96
C LYS A 423 2.57 -25.46 12.45
N GLN A 424 2.62 -26.57 11.72
CA GLN A 424 1.42 -27.34 11.43
C GLN A 424 0.80 -27.80 12.77
N GLY A 425 -0.51 -27.62 12.92
CA GLY A 425 -1.23 -27.90 14.16
C GLY A 425 -1.14 -26.76 15.16
N SER A 426 -0.76 -27.05 16.41
CA SER A 426 -0.86 -26.10 17.54
C SER A 426 0.29 -25.10 17.61
N ASN A 427 -0.06 -23.82 17.80
CA ASN A 427 0.85 -22.69 17.97
C ASN A 427 0.49 -21.89 19.23
N THR A 428 1.49 -21.23 19.80
CA THR A 428 1.31 -20.24 20.88
C THR A 428 1.72 -18.87 20.38
N ILE A 429 0.84 -17.89 20.57
CA ILE A 429 1.06 -16.49 20.16
C ILE A 429 0.85 -15.60 21.38
N VAL A 430 1.87 -14.82 21.72
CA VAL A 430 1.88 -13.95 22.90
C VAL A 430 2.06 -12.50 22.47
N PHE A 431 1.18 -11.63 22.96
CA PHE A 431 1.33 -10.18 22.88
C PHE A 431 1.86 -9.67 24.21
N SER A 432 2.93 -8.90 24.15
CA SER A 432 3.57 -8.26 25.30
C SER A 432 4.22 -6.95 24.85
N ASP A 433 4.43 -6.00 25.76
CA ASP A 433 5.30 -4.87 25.49
C ASP A 433 6.10 -4.52 26.74
N GLU A 434 7.38 -4.16 26.54
CA GLU A 434 8.29 -3.78 27.61
C GLU A 434 8.59 -2.28 27.61
N GLU A 435 8.25 -1.58 26.52
CA GLU A 435 8.57 -0.17 26.33
C GLU A 435 7.40 0.78 26.62
N GLY A 436 6.18 0.25 26.65
CA GLY A 436 4.98 1.04 26.91
C GLY A 436 3.72 0.21 27.02
N TRP A 437 2.61 0.81 26.62
CA TRP A 437 1.31 0.15 26.54
C TRP A 437 1.08 -0.34 25.11
N GLY A 438 0.74 -1.61 24.97
CA GLY A 438 0.31 -2.21 23.71
C GLY A 438 -1.11 -1.81 23.30
N PRO A 439 -1.57 -2.30 22.14
CA PRO A 439 -2.95 -2.10 21.70
C PRO A 439 -3.92 -2.91 22.58
N ASP A 440 -5.21 -2.59 22.48
CA ASP A 440 -6.27 -3.49 22.96
C ASP A 440 -6.54 -4.52 21.86
N VAL A 441 -6.31 -5.81 22.11
CA VAL A 441 -6.47 -6.88 21.11
C VAL A 441 -7.93 -7.35 21.08
N ASP A 442 -8.62 -7.09 19.96
CA ASP A 442 -9.98 -7.56 19.67
C ASP A 442 -9.94 -9.04 19.32
N ARG A 443 -9.29 -9.37 18.19
CA ARG A 443 -9.26 -10.73 17.66
C ARG A 443 -7.93 -11.06 17.02
N LEU A 444 -7.64 -12.35 16.97
CA LEU A 444 -6.63 -12.91 16.12
C LEU A 444 -7.29 -13.74 15.01
N LEU A 445 -7.06 -13.34 13.75
CA LEU A 445 -7.53 -14.04 12.56
C LEU A 445 -6.36 -14.82 11.98
N VAL A 446 -6.50 -16.14 11.91
CA VAL A 446 -5.44 -17.07 11.51
C VAL A 446 -5.93 -17.94 10.36
N PRO A 447 -5.17 -18.09 9.27
CA PRO A 447 -5.55 -18.97 8.16
C PRO A 447 -5.90 -20.40 8.63
N THR A 448 -6.98 -20.96 8.10
CA THR A 448 -7.42 -22.33 8.43
C THR A 448 -6.54 -23.40 7.78
N GLU A 449 -6.53 -24.59 8.40
CA GLU A 449 -5.92 -25.81 7.83
C GLU A 449 -6.53 -26.23 6.48
#